data_AF-A0A359MR90-F1
#
_entry.id   AF-A0A359MR90-F1
#
_cell.length_a   1.000
_cell.length_b   1.000
_cell.length_c   1.000
_cell.angle_alpha   90.00
_cell.angle_beta   90.00
_cell.angle_gamma   90.00
#
_symmetry.space_group_name_H-M   'P 1'
#
loop_
_entity.id
_entity.type
_entity.pdbx_description
1 polymer ?
#
loop_
_entity_poly.entity_id
_entity_poly.type
_entity_poly.pdbx_seq_one_letter_code
_entity_poly.pdbx_strand_id
1 'polypeptide(L)' 'TGCGSNTYEIALITDKGNIDDKSFNQGSWEGVVKFADENKIKRQYLKPEEANDAGYLATIDLAVQGGAK' A
#
# COMPACT_ATOMS: atom_id res chain seq x y z
N THR A 1 20.08 -20.15 6.78
CA THR A 1 18.64 -19.83 6.85
C THR A 1 18.41 -18.45 6.27
N GLY A 2 18.26 -18.35 4.94
CA GLY A 2 18.11 -17.06 4.25
C GLY A 2 16.63 -16.72 4.14
N CYS A 3 16.19 -15.79 4.97
CA CYS A 3 14.82 -15.29 5.06
C CYS A 3 14.31 -14.91 3.66
N GLY A 4 13.25 -15.56 3.20
CA GLY A 4 12.55 -15.18 1.98
C GLY A 4 12.07 -13.74 2.15
N SER A 5 12.60 -12.86 1.29
CA SER A 5 12.24 -11.46 1.25
C SER A 5 10.72 -11.31 1.20
N ASN A 6 10.12 -10.82 2.28
CA ASN A 6 8.76 -10.30 2.31
C ASN A 6 8.69 -9.00 1.48
N THR A 7 9.15 -9.02 0.23
CA THR A 7 8.98 -7.91 -0.71
C THR A 7 7.49 -7.80 -0.99
N TYR A 8 6.86 -6.77 -0.43
CA TYR A 8 5.55 -6.32 -0.90
C TYR A 8 5.77 -5.76 -2.30
N GLU A 9 5.11 -6.25 -3.34
CA GLU A 9 5.26 -5.72 -4.70
C GLU A 9 4.31 -4.55 -4.96
N ILE A 10 3.27 -4.40 -4.13
CA ILE A 10 2.29 -3.33 -4.30
C ILE A 10 2.02 -2.68 -2.95
N ALA A 11 2.26 -1.37 -2.86
CA ALA A 11 1.83 -0.53 -1.75
C ALA A 11 0.79 0.49 -2.27
N LEU A 12 -0.42 0.44 -1.71
CA LEU A 12 -1.44 1.47 -1.97
C LEU A 12 -1.36 2.51 -0.85
N ILE A 13 -1.05 3.75 -1.21
CA ILE A 13 -1.04 4.90 -0.31
C ILE A 13 -2.24 5.78 -0.65
N THR A 14 -3.19 5.92 0.28
CA THR A 14 -4.37 6.79 0.08
C THR A 14 -4.12 8.20 0.58
N ASP A 15 -4.93 9.16 0.11
CA ASP A 15 -4.92 10.53 0.64
C ASP A 15 -5.62 10.62 2.02
N LYS A 16 -6.11 11.81 2.37
CA LYS A 16 -6.89 12.10 3.59
C LYS A 16 -8.20 11.30 3.73
N GLY A 17 -8.67 10.62 2.67
CA GLY A 17 -9.90 9.83 2.64
C GLY A 17 -9.74 8.42 3.21
N ASN A 18 -10.68 8.00 4.07
CA ASN A 18 -10.78 6.61 4.50
C ASN A 18 -11.20 5.72 3.33
N ILE A 19 -10.67 4.49 3.28
CA ILE A 19 -11.10 3.46 2.33
C ILE A 19 -12.58 3.05 2.50
N ASP A 20 -13.20 3.46 3.61
CA ASP A 20 -14.58 3.15 4.01
C ASP A 20 -15.64 4.04 3.32
N ASP A 21 -15.23 5.06 2.55
CA ASP A 21 -16.19 5.98 1.91
C ASP A 21 -16.92 5.39 0.68
N LYS A 22 -16.81 4.07 0.45
CA LYS A 22 -17.37 3.34 -0.72
C LYS A 22 -17.09 4.00 -2.09
N SER A 23 -16.03 4.78 -2.14
CA SER A 23 -15.66 5.60 -3.28
C SER A 23 -14.40 5.03 -3.92
N PHE A 24 -13.75 5.81 -4.77
CA PHE A 24 -12.59 5.44 -5.58
C PHE A 24 -11.49 4.63 -4.85
N ASN A 25 -11.24 4.91 -3.56
CA ASN A 25 -10.22 4.23 -2.77
C ASN A 25 -10.56 2.74 -2.49
N GLN A 26 -11.84 2.42 -2.28
CA GLN A 26 -12.27 1.03 -2.04
C GLN A 26 -12.08 0.19 -3.31
N GLY A 27 -12.54 0.68 -4.46
CA GLY A 27 -12.40 -0.02 -5.73
C GLY A 27 -10.92 -0.21 -6.14
N SER A 28 -10.08 0.79 -5.86
CA SER A 28 -8.63 0.69 -6.09
C SER A 28 -7.99 -0.42 -5.24
N TRP A 29 -8.39 -0.54 -3.96
CA TRP A 29 -7.91 -1.61 -3.09
C TRP A 29 -8.40 -2.99 -3.50
N GLU A 30 -9.67 -3.13 -3.90
CA GLU A 30 -10.19 -4.40 -4.40
C GLU A 30 -9.44 -4.88 -5.66
N GLY A 31 -9.06 -3.95 -6.56
CA GLY A 31 -8.22 -4.24 -7.71
C GLY A 31 -6.82 -4.74 -7.32
N VAL A 32 -6.16 -4.03 -6.39
CA VAL A 32 -4.84 -4.43 -5.84
C VAL A 32 -4.92 -5.80 -5.16
N VAL A 33 -5.99 -6.06 -4.40
CA VAL A 33 -6.24 -7.34 -3.73
C VAL A 33 -6.34 -8.47 -4.76
N LYS A 34 -7.19 -8.31 -5.78
CA LYS A 34 -7.37 -9.32 -6.83
C LYS A 34 -6.07 -9.60 -7.58
N PHE A 35 -5.40 -8.55 -8.04
CA PHE A 35 -4.13 -8.71 -8.75
C PHE A 35 -3.07 -9.39 -7.88
N ALA A 36 -2.99 -9.04 -6.60
CA ALA A 36 -2.04 -9.64 -5.68
C ALA A 36 -2.34 -11.12 -5.41
N ASP A 37 -3.61 -11.49 -5.25
CA ASP A 37 -4.03 -12.88 -5.05
C ASP A 37 -3.79 -13.73 -6.31
N GLU A 38 -4.08 -13.20 -7.51
CA GLU A 38 -3.83 -13.87 -8.79
C GLU A 38 -2.34 -14.12 -9.05
N ASN A 39 -1.49 -13.13 -8.74
CA ASN A 39 -0.04 -13.21 -8.97
C ASN A 39 0.73 -13.79 -7.77
N LYS A 40 0.05 -14.08 -6.65
CA LYS A 40 0.64 -14.55 -5.37
C LYS A 40 1.72 -13.62 -4.82
N ILE A 41 1.54 -12.32 -5.02
CA ILE A 41 2.47 -11.28 -4.57
C ILE A 41 1.94 -10.61 -3.30
N LYS A 42 2.84 -10.05 -2.48
CA LYS A 42 2.45 -9.40 -1.24
C LYS A 42 2.00 -7.97 -1.50
N ARG A 43 0.90 -7.57 -0.86
CA ARG A 43 0.29 -6.23 -0.94
C ARG A 43 0.31 -5.56 0.42
N GLN A 44 0.50 -4.25 0.44
CA GLN A 44 0.43 -3.42 1.65
C GLN A 44 -0.51 -2.25 1.41
N TYR A 45 -1.32 -1.95 2.43
CA TYR A 45 -2.10 -0.73 2.49
C TYR A 45 -1.45 0.19 3.50
N LEU A 46 -1.13 1.41 3.10
CA LEU A 46 -0.59 2.43 3.98
C LEU A 46 -1.46 3.67 3.92
N LYS A 47 -1.69 4.26 5.08
CA LYS A 47 -2.39 5.53 5.20
C LYS A 47 -1.45 6.52 5.91
N PRO A 48 -1.16 7.68 5.32
CA PRO A 48 -0.39 8.71 5.98
C PRO A 48 -1.14 9.24 7.21
N GLU A 49 -0.43 9.37 8.32
CA GLU A 49 -0.98 9.97 9.56
C GLU A 49 -1.39 11.43 9.31
N GLU A 50 -0.56 12.16 8.55
CA GLU A 50 -0.81 13.54 8.18
C GLU A 50 -1.04 13.67 6.68
N ALA A 51 -2.15 14.31 6.27
CA ALA A 51 -2.42 14.65 4.88
C ALA A 51 -1.68 15.95 4.48
N ASN A 52 -0.35 15.91 4.58
CA ASN A 52 0.58 16.94 4.15
C ASN A 52 1.77 16.28 3.42
N ASP A 53 2.57 17.07 2.72
CA ASP A 53 3.70 16.55 1.93
C ASP A 53 4.65 15.69 2.78
N ALA A 54 4.91 16.08 4.03
CA ALA A 54 5.79 15.33 4.92
C ALA A 54 5.24 13.94 5.28
N GLY A 55 3.94 13.83 5.58
CA GLY A 55 3.25 12.57 5.87
C GLY A 55 3.21 11.65 4.67
N TYR A 56 2.99 12.18 3.46
CA TYR A 56 3.08 11.40 2.23
C TYR A 56 4.49 10.86 2.00
N LEU A 57 5.52 11.71 2.13
CA LEU A 57 6.92 11.30 1.95
C LEU A 57 7.34 10.23 2.96
N ALA A 58 6.98 10.39 4.24
CA ALA A 58 7.27 9.39 5.27
C ALA A 58 6.59 8.04 4.98
N THR A 59 5.35 8.08 4.48
CA THR A 59 4.60 6.87 4.14
C THR A 59 5.15 6.16 2.90
N ILE A 60 5.60 6.93 1.90
CA ILE A 60 6.31 6.39 0.73
C ILE A 60 7.61 5.72 1.17
N ASP A 61 8.38 6.35 2.06
CA ASP A 61 9.63 5.80 2.56
C ASP A 61 9.39 4.46 3.30
N LEU A 62 8.35 4.39 4.14
CA LEU A 62 7.92 3.15 4.79
C LEU A 62 7.52 2.04 3.79
N ALA A 63 6.87 2.39 2.68
CA ALA A 63 6.54 1.43 1.62
C ALA A 63 7.81 0.83 0.99
N VAL A 64 8.76 1.69 0.65
CA VAL A 64 10.03 1.30 0.03
C VAL A 64 10.87 0.47 1.00
N GLN A 65 10.96 0.86 2.28
CA GLN A 65 11.62 0.07 3.32
C GLN A 65 10.95 -1.31 3.53
N GLY A 66 9.62 -1.38 3.37
CA GLY A 66 8.87 -2.63 3.36
C GLY A 66 9.19 -3.53 2.16
N GLY A 67 9.86 -3.02 1.13
CA GLY A 67 10.25 -3.78 -0.05
C GLY A 67 9.33 -3.60 -1.25
N ALA A 68 8.46 -2.57 -1.24
CA ALA A 68 7.75 -2.08 -2.43
C ALA A 68 8.75 -1.60 -3.49
N LYS A 69 8.56 -2.05 -4.74
CA LYS A 69 9.42 -1.77 -5.89
C LYS A 69 8.62 -1.72 -7.18
#